data_AF-A0AAN6W2L7-F1
#
_entry.id   AF-A0AAN6W2L7-F1
#
_cell.length_a   1.000
_cell.length_b   1.000
_cell.length_c   1.000
_cell.angle_alpha   90.00
_cell.angle_beta   90.00
_cell.angle_gamma   90.00
#
_symmetry.space_group_name_H-M   'P 1'
#
loop_
_entity.id
_entity.type
_entity.pdbx_description
1 polymer ?
#
loop_
_entity_poly.entity_id
_entity_poly.type
_entity_poly.pdbx_seq_one_letter_code
_entity_poly.pdbx_strand_id
1 'polypeptide(L)'
;MQNLKICVASRAWSNFEDTFRGRASLMMLQDLSAADIEYYVSSTLAANQGFSELHDRDPSNAKELSETIAKKAEGVFLWVCLVVQSLFVGLTNGYYLRGLHNRLQELPPNLEDLYTKILKSLNPKYLAHASRLSQVVRACEDSLTLFLVTLADFDDETGLVMRPVRPISNRDKSALCKNMKRKLVSRCRGLFDISFHMHYTQHDSALGRGLSQGPDNDSNNFTRAIDDDQAISAQHIAGLEVQ
;
A
#
# COMPACT_ATOMS: atom_id res chain seq x y z
N MET A 1 27.94 25.03 17.78
CA MET A 1 27.01 24.05 17.19
C MET A 1 27.65 23.52 15.92
N GLN A 2 28.33 22.38 15.98
CA GLN A 2 28.92 21.72 14.82
C GLN A 2 28.27 20.33 14.74
N ASN A 3 27.84 19.93 13.54
CA ASN A 3 27.16 18.67 13.19
C ASN A 3 25.64 18.75 12.95
N LEU A 4 25.17 19.73 12.17
CA LEU A 4 23.83 19.67 11.57
C LEU A 4 23.91 19.00 10.20
N LYS A 5 23.18 17.89 10.01
CA LYS A 5 22.94 17.27 8.70
C LYS A 5 21.50 17.59 8.28
N ILE A 6 21.32 18.07 7.06
CA ILE A 6 20.00 18.44 6.53
C ILE A 6 19.70 17.50 5.35
N CYS A 7 18.56 16.82 5.40
CA CYS A 7 18.01 16.08 4.28
C CYS A 7 16.86 16.89 3.68
N VAL A 8 16.94 17.20 2.39
CA VAL A 8 15.92 17.96 1.67
C VAL A 8 15.44 17.11 0.50
N ALA A 9 14.14 16.92 0.39
CA ALA A 9 13.50 16.27 -0.74
C ALA A 9 12.73 17.31 -1.56
N SER A 10 12.81 17.21 -2.88
CA SER A 10 12.03 18.04 -3.80
C SER A 10 11.60 17.21 -4.99
N ARG A 11 10.61 17.69 -5.75
CA ARG A 11 10.37 17.18 -7.11
C ARG A 11 11.56 17.56 -8.01
N ALA A 12 11.78 16.82 -9.09
CA ALA A 12 12.82 17.09 -10.08
C ALA A 12 12.46 18.33 -10.91
N TRP A 13 12.65 19.52 -10.34
CA TRP A 13 12.55 20.78 -11.08
C TRP A 13 13.94 21.20 -11.55
N SER A 14 14.01 21.68 -12.78
CA SER A 14 15.25 22.18 -13.40
C SER A 14 16.01 23.15 -12.50
N ASN A 15 15.29 24.02 -11.79
CA ASN A 15 15.87 25.02 -10.89
C ASN A 15 16.66 24.37 -9.73
N PHE A 16 16.17 23.24 -9.20
CA PHE A 16 16.88 22.50 -8.15
C PHE A 16 18.03 21.68 -8.74
N GLU A 17 17.82 21.04 -9.89
CA GLU A 17 18.89 20.31 -10.57
C GLU A 17 20.07 21.22 -10.91
N ASP A 18 19.82 22.41 -11.47
CA ASP A 18 20.88 23.36 -11.84
C ASP A 18 21.59 23.95 -10.62
N THR A 19 20.84 24.25 -9.54
CA THR A 19 21.41 24.85 -8.32
C THR A 19 22.27 23.86 -7.52
N PHE A 20 21.90 22.59 -7.53
CA PHE A 20 22.57 21.53 -6.76
C PHE A 20 23.44 20.61 -7.64
N ARG A 21 23.49 20.85 -8.96
CA ARG A 21 24.34 20.11 -9.91
C ARG A 21 25.80 20.14 -9.45
N GLY A 22 26.46 18.99 -9.45
CA GLY A 22 27.86 18.87 -9.07
C GLY A 22 28.13 18.85 -7.56
N ARG A 23 27.11 18.93 -6.71
CA ARG A 23 27.25 18.61 -5.28
C ARG A 23 27.12 17.10 -5.08
N ALA A 24 28.02 16.51 -4.30
CA ALA A 24 28.09 15.05 -4.07
C ALA A 24 26.86 14.41 -3.39
N SER A 25 25.86 15.21 -3.01
CA SER A 25 24.68 14.77 -2.26
C SER A 25 23.36 14.91 -3.02
N LEU A 26 23.36 15.32 -4.29
CA LEU A 26 22.14 15.30 -5.11
C LEU A 26 21.93 13.87 -5.63
N MET A 27 20.82 13.26 -5.24
CA MET A 27 20.46 11.89 -5.63
C MET A 27 19.06 11.90 -6.23
N MET A 28 18.92 11.25 -7.38
CA MET A 28 17.62 11.01 -7.99
C MET A 28 17.02 9.76 -7.36
N LEU A 29 15.90 9.93 -6.65
CA LEU A 29 15.30 8.83 -5.90
C LEU A 29 14.86 7.68 -6.81
N GLN A 30 14.39 7.99 -8.02
CA GLN A 30 13.98 6.98 -8.98
C GLN A 30 15.10 6.02 -9.37
N ASP A 31 16.34 6.52 -9.49
CA ASP A 31 17.50 5.72 -9.87
C ASP A 31 17.93 4.79 -8.72
N LEU A 32 17.70 5.22 -7.48
CA LEU A 32 18.01 4.43 -6.28
C LEU A 32 16.93 3.38 -5.98
N SER A 33 15.67 3.68 -6.32
CA SER A 33 14.53 2.80 -6.01
C SER A 33 14.29 1.68 -7.02
N ALA A 34 14.94 1.70 -8.19
CA ALA A 34 14.65 0.77 -9.27
C ALA A 34 14.85 -0.71 -8.87
N ALA A 35 15.95 -1.01 -8.17
CA ALA A 35 16.23 -2.36 -7.69
C ALA A 35 15.22 -2.83 -6.62
N ASP A 36 14.84 -1.93 -5.71
CA ASP A 36 13.84 -2.22 -4.67
C ASP A 36 12.46 -2.47 -5.30
N ILE A 37 12.11 -1.69 -6.33
CA ILE A 37 10.87 -1.87 -7.09
C ILE A 37 10.88 -3.22 -7.82
N GLU A 38 11.97 -3.57 -8.52
CA GLU A 38 12.09 -4.87 -9.20
C GLU A 38 11.95 -6.04 -8.20
N TYR A 39 12.60 -5.93 -7.05
CA TYR A 39 12.47 -6.90 -5.97
C TYR A 39 11.04 -7.00 -5.45
N TYR A 40 10.38 -5.86 -5.21
CA TYR A 40 8.99 -5.82 -4.76
C TYR A 40 8.04 -6.47 -5.78
N VAL A 41 8.20 -6.16 -7.07
CA VAL A 41 7.37 -6.70 -8.15
C VAL A 41 7.52 -8.22 -8.24
N SER A 42 8.76 -8.70 -8.31
CA SER A 42 9.05 -10.13 -8.45
C SER A 42 8.56 -10.92 -7.23
N SER A 43 8.85 -10.46 -6.01
CA SER A 43 8.40 -11.11 -4.77
C SER A 43 6.87 -11.10 -4.62
N THR A 44 6.20 -10.01 -4.97
CA THR A 44 4.74 -9.91 -4.87
C THR A 44 4.04 -10.79 -5.92
N LEU A 45 4.55 -10.81 -7.15
CA LEU A 45 3.98 -11.65 -8.21
C LEU A 45 4.26 -13.13 -7.97
N ALA A 46 5.38 -13.51 -7.35
CA ALA A 46 5.70 -14.90 -7.00
C ALA A 46 4.65 -15.56 -6.08
N ALA A 47 3.89 -14.78 -5.31
CA ALA A 47 2.76 -15.31 -4.54
C ALA A 47 1.60 -15.83 -5.42
N ASN A 48 1.59 -15.52 -6.73
CA ASN A 48 0.65 -16.06 -7.69
C ASN A 48 1.22 -17.32 -8.37
N GLN A 49 0.49 -18.43 -8.28
CA GLN A 49 0.87 -19.70 -8.90
C GLN A 49 1.21 -19.56 -10.40
N GLY A 50 0.43 -18.80 -11.16
CA GLY A 50 0.65 -18.62 -12.59
C GLY A 50 1.93 -17.83 -12.92
N PHE A 51 2.35 -16.93 -12.04
CA PHE A 51 3.63 -16.23 -12.19
C PHE A 51 4.80 -17.10 -11.71
N SER A 52 4.63 -17.90 -10.66
CA SER A 52 5.66 -18.85 -10.22
C SER A 52 5.98 -19.86 -11.33
N GLU A 53 4.94 -20.44 -11.95
CA GLU A 53 5.12 -21.37 -13.08
C GLU A 53 5.79 -20.70 -14.29
N LEU A 54 5.46 -19.42 -14.53
CA LEU A 54 6.13 -18.61 -15.55
C LEU A 54 7.62 -18.43 -15.21
N HIS A 55 7.92 -18.01 -13.99
CA HIS A 55 9.29 -17.82 -13.53
C HIS A 55 10.12 -19.09 -13.66
N ASP A 56 9.55 -20.25 -13.32
CA ASP A 56 10.24 -21.55 -13.43
C ASP A 56 10.46 -21.99 -14.89
N ARG A 57 9.52 -21.68 -15.78
CA ARG A 57 9.59 -22.07 -17.20
C ARG A 57 10.42 -21.11 -18.04
N ASP A 58 10.33 -19.81 -17.76
CA ASP A 58 10.95 -18.72 -18.53
C ASP A 58 11.38 -17.56 -17.60
N PRO A 59 12.49 -17.74 -16.85
CA PRO A 59 12.97 -16.74 -15.89
C PRO A 59 13.30 -15.40 -16.55
N SER A 60 13.81 -15.41 -17.78
CA SER A 60 14.20 -14.20 -18.52
C SER A 60 13.00 -13.27 -18.74
N ASN A 61 11.86 -13.84 -19.12
CA ASN A 61 10.64 -13.08 -19.40
C ASN A 61 9.95 -12.58 -18.11
N ALA A 62 10.01 -13.37 -17.03
CA ALA A 62 9.56 -12.93 -15.71
C ALA A 62 10.39 -11.73 -15.20
N LYS A 63 11.70 -11.75 -15.46
CA LYS A 63 12.61 -10.64 -15.16
C LYS A 63 12.31 -9.42 -16.02
N GLU A 64 12.18 -9.59 -17.33
CA GLU A 64 11.85 -8.50 -18.27
C GLU A 64 10.55 -7.79 -17.88
N LEU A 65 9.53 -8.53 -17.45
CA LEU A 65 8.28 -7.95 -16.96
C LEU A 65 8.52 -7.07 -15.73
N SER A 66 9.33 -7.54 -14.78
CA SER A 66 9.66 -6.81 -13.54
C SER A 66 10.47 -5.54 -13.82
N GLU A 67 11.50 -5.65 -14.68
CA GLU A 67 12.31 -4.51 -15.14
C GLU A 67 11.47 -3.46 -15.89
N THR A 68 10.54 -3.92 -16.74
CA THR A 68 9.64 -3.02 -17.49
C THR A 68 8.71 -2.25 -16.55
N ILE A 69 8.18 -2.91 -15.51
CA ILE A 69 7.36 -2.25 -14.48
C ILE A 69 8.21 -1.23 -13.71
N ALA A 70 9.41 -1.60 -13.27
CA ALA A 70 10.31 -0.71 -12.53
C ALA A 70 10.67 0.54 -13.34
N LYS A 71 11.02 0.35 -14.62
CA LYS A 71 11.34 1.46 -15.52
C LYS A 71 10.15 2.40 -15.73
N LYS A 72 8.95 1.85 -15.92
CA LYS A 72 7.73 2.63 -16.21
C LYS A 72 7.19 3.37 -14.99
N ALA A 73 7.54 2.92 -13.79
CA ALA A 73 7.13 3.55 -12.55
C ALA A 73 7.85 4.90 -12.30
N GLU A 74 9.01 5.14 -12.91
CA GLU A 74 9.82 6.35 -12.70
C GLU A 74 10.02 6.68 -11.19
N GLY A 75 10.18 5.65 -10.36
CA GLY A 75 10.35 5.77 -8.91
C GLY A 75 9.07 5.93 -8.09
N VAL A 76 7.89 5.97 -8.72
CA VAL A 76 6.60 6.12 -8.04
C VAL A 76 6.12 4.76 -7.52
N PHE A 77 6.48 4.42 -6.29
CA PHE A 77 6.14 3.12 -5.68
C PHE A 77 4.62 2.84 -5.64
N LEU A 78 3.81 3.88 -5.46
CA LEU A 78 2.36 3.76 -5.49
C LEU A 78 1.82 3.30 -6.85
N TRP A 79 2.42 3.78 -7.95
CA TRP A 79 2.11 3.33 -9.29
C TRP A 79 2.39 1.82 -9.42
N VAL A 80 3.55 1.37 -8.91
CA VAL A 80 3.94 -0.04 -8.89
C VAL A 80 2.90 -0.89 -8.17
N CYS A 81 2.48 -0.49 -6.96
CA CYS A 81 1.48 -1.22 -6.19
C CYS A 81 0.17 -1.41 -6.98
N LEU A 82 -0.34 -0.34 -7.60
CA LEU A 82 -1.57 -0.38 -8.40
C LEU A 82 -1.43 -1.27 -9.64
N VAL A 83 -0.29 -1.19 -10.33
CA VAL A 83 -0.01 -2.00 -11.52
C VAL A 83 0.14 -3.48 -11.16
N VAL A 84 0.95 -3.81 -10.16
CA VAL A 84 1.15 -5.20 -9.68
C VAL A 84 -0.19 -5.81 -9.26
N GLN A 85 -1.03 -5.08 -8.52
CA GLN A 85 -2.37 -5.56 -8.15
C GLN A 85 -3.27 -5.79 -9.38
N SER A 86 -3.22 -4.91 -10.37
CA SER A 86 -3.96 -5.06 -11.64
C SER A 86 -3.51 -6.28 -12.44
N LEU A 87 -2.19 -6.56 -12.46
CA LEU A 87 -1.60 -7.72 -13.12
C LEU A 87 -1.89 -9.02 -12.36
N PHE A 88 -1.87 -8.99 -11.02
CA PHE A 88 -2.19 -10.13 -10.16
C PHE A 88 -3.60 -10.67 -10.43
N VAL A 89 -4.58 -9.76 -10.60
CA VAL A 89 -5.94 -10.14 -11.01
C VAL A 89 -5.96 -10.76 -12.41
N GLY A 90 -5.14 -10.27 -13.34
CA GLY A 90 -4.99 -10.85 -14.67
C GLY A 90 -4.39 -12.26 -14.63
N LEU A 91 -3.30 -12.45 -13.89
CA LEU A 91 -2.63 -13.75 -13.72
C LEU A 91 -3.59 -14.82 -13.15
N THR A 92 -4.39 -14.44 -12.15
CA THR A 92 -5.39 -15.34 -11.53
C THR A 92 -6.46 -15.81 -12.54
N ASN A 93 -6.76 -15.01 -13.57
CA ASN A 93 -7.71 -15.34 -14.61
C ASN A 93 -7.09 -16.12 -15.79
N GLY A 94 -5.84 -16.60 -15.66
CA GLY A 94 -5.17 -17.43 -16.67
C GLY A 94 -4.69 -16.67 -17.91
N TYR A 95 -4.46 -15.36 -17.81
CA TYR A 95 -3.92 -14.59 -18.93
C TYR A 95 -2.52 -15.10 -19.31
N TYR A 96 -2.32 -15.38 -20.60
CA TYR A 96 -0.99 -15.64 -21.15
C TYR A 96 -0.09 -14.41 -20.98
N LEU A 97 1.22 -14.64 -20.80
CA LEU A 97 2.31 -13.64 -20.74
C LEU A 97 2.14 -12.43 -21.67
N ARG A 98 1.78 -12.68 -22.93
CA ARG A 98 1.56 -11.63 -23.94
C ARG A 98 0.42 -10.69 -23.56
N GLY A 99 -0.61 -11.21 -22.91
CA GLY A 99 -1.71 -10.40 -22.37
C GLY A 99 -1.27 -9.50 -21.22
N LEU A 100 -0.34 -9.95 -20.37
CA LEU A 100 0.22 -9.13 -19.29
C LEU A 100 1.10 -8.00 -19.85
N HIS A 101 1.96 -8.30 -20.81
CA HIS A 101 2.76 -7.30 -21.51
C HIS A 101 1.88 -6.26 -22.21
N ASN A 102 0.87 -6.69 -22.98
CA ASN A 102 -0.07 -5.77 -23.63
C ASN A 102 -0.77 -4.88 -22.60
N ARG A 103 -1.26 -5.46 -21.51
CA ARG A 103 -1.92 -4.71 -20.43
C ARG A 103 -0.96 -3.71 -19.79
N LEU A 104 0.28 -4.09 -19.55
CA LEU A 104 1.30 -3.19 -19.02
C LEU A 104 1.58 -2.02 -19.97
N GLN A 105 1.63 -2.26 -21.29
CA GLN A 105 1.80 -1.21 -22.29
C GLN A 105 0.65 -0.21 -22.29
N GLU A 106 -0.59 -0.68 -22.11
CA GLU A 106 -1.77 0.17 -22.03
C GLU A 106 -1.89 1.01 -20.75
N LEU A 107 -1.11 0.71 -19.70
CA LEU A 107 -1.14 1.49 -18.47
C LEU A 107 -0.37 2.80 -18.67
N PRO A 108 -0.94 3.96 -18.31
CA PRO A 108 -0.23 5.22 -18.42
C PRO A 108 0.89 5.29 -17.37
N PRO A 109 2.04 5.92 -17.67
CA PRO A 109 3.13 6.10 -16.71
C PRO A 109 2.78 7.14 -15.62
N ASN A 110 1.94 8.12 -15.95
CA ASN A 110 1.48 9.13 -15.00
C ASN A 110 0.42 8.55 -14.04
N LEU A 111 0.55 8.87 -12.76
CA LEU A 111 -0.34 8.39 -11.70
C LEU A 111 -1.79 8.92 -11.82
N GLU A 112 -1.99 10.19 -12.23
CA GLU A 112 -3.31 10.79 -12.44
C GLU A 112 -4.07 10.09 -13.57
N ASP A 113 -3.38 9.83 -14.67
CA ASP A 113 -3.94 9.07 -15.80
C ASP A 113 -4.23 7.63 -15.39
N LEU A 114 -3.38 7.03 -14.55
CA LEU A 114 -3.59 5.68 -14.03
C LEU A 114 -4.85 5.64 -13.17
N TYR A 115 -5.04 6.59 -12.26
CA TYR A 115 -6.28 6.71 -11.48
C TYR A 115 -7.49 6.90 -12.36
N THR A 116 -7.41 7.79 -13.35
CA THR A 116 -8.49 8.03 -14.31
C THR A 116 -8.87 6.73 -15.03
N LYS A 117 -7.87 5.96 -15.48
CA LYS A 117 -8.10 4.65 -16.12
C LYS A 117 -8.70 3.63 -15.16
N ILE A 118 -8.24 3.56 -13.92
CA ILE A 118 -8.79 2.68 -12.88
C ILE A 118 -10.26 3.03 -12.63
N LEU A 119 -10.58 4.29 -12.34
CA LEU A 119 -11.93 4.76 -12.04
C LEU A 119 -12.88 4.51 -13.22
N LYS A 120 -12.46 4.78 -14.46
CA LYS A 120 -13.24 4.49 -15.68
C LYS A 120 -13.46 3.00 -15.92
N SER A 121 -12.59 2.13 -15.42
CA SER A 121 -12.73 0.67 -15.55
C SER A 121 -13.67 0.05 -14.51
N LEU A 122 -14.09 0.81 -13.49
CA LEU A 122 -15.00 0.33 -12.47
C LEU A 122 -16.43 0.24 -13.02
N ASN A 123 -17.18 -0.78 -12.57
CA ASN A 123 -18.62 -0.80 -12.79
C ASN A 123 -19.25 0.44 -12.13
N PRO A 124 -20.27 1.08 -12.73
CA PRO A 124 -20.92 2.27 -12.15
C PRO A 124 -21.34 2.12 -10.68
N LYS A 125 -21.80 0.93 -10.27
CA LYS A 125 -22.15 0.65 -8.86
C LYS A 125 -20.93 0.69 -7.94
N TYR A 126 -19.79 0.19 -8.41
CA TYR A 126 -18.53 0.20 -7.65
C TYR A 126 -17.91 1.59 -7.63
N LEU A 127 -18.06 2.37 -8.70
CA LEU A 127 -17.63 3.77 -8.73
C LEU A 127 -18.42 4.62 -7.71
N ALA A 128 -19.75 4.47 -7.68
CA ALA A 128 -20.58 5.13 -6.68
C ALA A 128 -20.19 4.72 -5.25
N HIS A 129 -19.95 3.42 -5.04
CA HIS A 129 -19.51 2.89 -3.76
C HIS A 129 -18.15 3.43 -3.33
N ALA A 130 -17.15 3.39 -4.21
CA ALA A 130 -15.82 3.94 -3.96
C ALA A 130 -15.87 5.45 -3.66
N SER A 131 -16.69 6.21 -4.40
CA SER A 131 -16.90 7.64 -4.16
C SER A 131 -17.45 7.92 -2.76
N ARG A 132 -18.46 7.16 -2.30
CA ARG A 132 -19.00 7.29 -0.93
C ARG A 132 -17.92 7.03 0.12
N LEU A 133 -17.15 5.95 -0.03
CA LEU A 133 -16.07 5.63 0.89
C LEU A 133 -14.97 6.70 0.89
N SER A 134 -14.60 7.23 -0.28
CA SER A 134 -13.64 8.34 -0.38
C SER A 134 -14.13 9.59 0.34
N GLN A 135 -15.42 9.91 0.24
CA GLN A 135 -16.01 11.04 0.96
C GLN A 135 -15.99 10.85 2.47
N VAL A 136 -16.30 9.63 2.96
CA VAL A 136 -16.20 9.29 4.39
C VAL A 136 -14.76 9.45 4.88
N VAL A 137 -13.79 8.88 4.17
CA VAL A 137 -12.37 8.99 4.54
C VAL A 137 -11.90 10.44 4.53
N ARG A 138 -12.31 11.25 3.54
CA ARG A 138 -11.95 12.68 3.46
C ARG A 138 -12.61 13.55 4.52
N ALA A 139 -13.77 13.17 5.02
CA ALA A 139 -14.49 13.94 6.03
C ALA A 139 -13.96 13.70 7.45
N CYS A 140 -13.15 12.65 7.65
CA CYS A 140 -12.53 12.35 8.93
C CYS A 140 -11.18 13.06 9.05
N GLU A 141 -11.00 13.80 10.15
CA GLU A 141 -9.74 14.47 10.48
C GLU A 141 -8.69 13.47 10.99
N ASP A 142 -9.14 12.39 11.65
CA ASP A 142 -8.30 11.32 12.17
C ASP A 142 -8.32 10.07 11.27
N SER A 143 -7.29 9.22 11.43
CA SER A 143 -7.23 7.92 10.75
C SER A 143 -8.43 7.04 11.11
N LEU A 144 -9.20 6.61 10.11
CA LEU A 144 -10.32 5.70 10.32
C LEU A 144 -9.84 4.25 10.48
N THR A 145 -10.33 3.56 11.50
CA THR A 145 -10.17 2.10 11.56
C THR A 145 -11.00 1.42 10.47
N LEU A 146 -10.51 0.28 9.98
CA LEU A 146 -11.23 -0.59 9.04
C LEU A 146 -12.60 -1.01 9.60
N PHE A 147 -12.71 -1.16 10.92
CA PHE A 147 -13.97 -1.46 11.58
C PHE A 147 -14.97 -0.30 11.44
N LEU A 148 -14.56 0.95 11.69
CA LEU A 148 -15.44 2.12 11.51
C LEU A 148 -15.90 2.27 10.06
N VAL A 149 -15.01 2.04 9.09
CA VAL A 149 -15.40 2.03 7.67
C VAL A 149 -16.36 0.90 7.35
N THR A 150 -16.21 -0.26 7.98
CA THR A 150 -17.17 -1.37 7.84
C THR A 150 -18.55 -0.98 8.39
N LEU A 151 -18.60 -0.24 9.50
CA LEU A 151 -19.85 0.27 10.06
C LEU A 151 -20.51 1.30 9.13
N ALA A 152 -19.71 2.21 8.57
CA ALA A 152 -20.18 3.22 7.62
C ALA A 152 -20.67 2.62 6.27
N ASP A 153 -20.21 1.42 5.92
CA ASP A 153 -20.59 0.70 4.69
C ASP A 153 -21.92 -0.06 4.80
N PHE A 154 -22.55 -0.12 5.97
CA PHE A 154 -23.83 -0.82 6.09
C PHE A 154 -24.96 -0.06 5.40
N ASP A 155 -25.55 -0.70 4.38
CA ASP A 155 -26.62 -0.16 3.53
C ASP A 155 -28.03 -0.47 4.07
N ASP A 156 -28.15 -0.77 5.37
CA ASP A 156 -29.42 -1.20 6.00
C ASP A 156 -29.99 -0.09 6.89
N GLU A 157 -30.63 0.89 6.25
CA GLU A 157 -31.23 2.07 6.90
C GLU A 157 -32.35 1.71 7.90
N THR A 158 -32.95 0.51 7.82
CA THR A 158 -34.12 0.15 8.62
C THR A 158 -33.91 -1.07 9.53
N GLY A 159 -33.10 -2.04 9.13
CA GLY A 159 -32.85 -3.25 9.91
C GLY A 159 -31.81 -3.11 11.03
N LEU A 160 -30.89 -2.15 10.93
CA LEU A 160 -29.90 -1.91 11.99
C LEU A 160 -30.44 -1.16 13.20
N VAL A 161 -31.34 -0.20 12.97
CA VAL A 161 -31.96 0.61 14.03
C VAL A 161 -32.82 -0.25 14.96
N MET A 162 -33.44 -1.30 14.42
CA MET A 162 -34.34 -2.20 15.16
C MET A 162 -33.62 -3.37 15.85
N ARG A 163 -32.30 -3.52 15.66
CA ARG A 163 -31.53 -4.62 16.29
C ARG A 163 -31.20 -4.30 17.74
N PRO A 164 -31.29 -5.29 18.66
CA PRO A 164 -30.89 -5.09 20.04
C PRO A 164 -29.39 -4.75 20.10
N VAL A 165 -29.07 -3.67 20.80
CA VAL A 165 -27.68 -3.25 21.05
C VAL A 165 -27.02 -4.28 21.95
N ARG A 166 -25.99 -4.95 21.43
CA ARG A 166 -25.19 -5.92 22.19
C ARG A 166 -23.71 -5.69 21.93
N PRO A 167 -22.83 -6.01 22.90
CA PRO A 167 -21.39 -6.03 22.66
C PRO A 167 -21.07 -6.95 21.49
N ILE A 168 -20.30 -6.45 20.53
CA ILE A 168 -19.79 -7.24 19.42
C ILE A 168 -18.47 -7.90 19.83
N SER A 169 -18.35 -9.21 19.62
CA SER A 169 -17.13 -9.96 19.95
C SER A 169 -15.97 -9.56 19.02
N ASN A 170 -14.72 -9.72 19.47
CA ASN A 170 -13.55 -9.45 18.63
C ASN A 170 -13.53 -10.33 17.37
N ARG A 171 -13.99 -11.58 17.49
CA ARG A 171 -14.14 -12.51 16.36
C ARG A 171 -15.10 -11.96 15.29
N ASP A 172 -16.25 -11.42 15.71
CA ASP A 172 -17.22 -10.84 14.79
C ASP A 172 -16.69 -9.55 14.14
N LYS A 173 -16.01 -8.69 14.91
CA LYS A 173 -15.31 -7.51 14.38
C LYS A 173 -14.29 -7.90 13.31
N SER A 174 -13.47 -8.91 13.60
CA SER A 174 -12.46 -9.46 12.68
C SER A 174 -13.09 -10.00 11.40
N ALA A 175 -14.18 -10.77 11.52
CA ALA A 175 -14.91 -11.30 10.36
C ALA A 175 -15.47 -10.17 9.47
N LEU A 176 -16.05 -9.13 10.08
CA LEU A 176 -16.56 -7.95 9.37
C LEU A 176 -15.43 -7.20 8.66
N CYS A 177 -14.31 -6.94 9.35
CA CYS A 177 -13.14 -6.29 8.77
C CYS A 177 -12.54 -7.11 7.60
N LYS A 178 -12.44 -8.43 7.74
CA LYS A 178 -12.00 -9.34 6.66
C LYS A 178 -12.91 -9.22 5.43
N ASN A 179 -14.22 -9.12 5.62
CA ASN A 179 -15.17 -8.91 4.52
C ASN A 179 -14.97 -7.54 3.86
N MET A 180 -14.82 -6.48 4.68
CA MET A 180 -14.62 -5.13 4.17
C MET A 180 -13.30 -4.99 3.40
N LYS A 181 -12.21 -5.60 3.88
CA LYS A 181 -10.94 -5.68 3.15
C LYS A 181 -11.11 -6.30 1.76
N ARG A 182 -11.86 -7.40 1.66
CA ARG A 182 -12.18 -8.02 0.36
C ARG A 182 -13.03 -7.12 -0.53
N LYS A 183 -13.99 -6.39 0.03
CA LYS A 183 -14.80 -5.41 -0.72
C LYS A 183 -13.93 -4.28 -1.28
N LEU A 184 -13.05 -3.70 -0.46
CA LEU A 184 -12.13 -2.62 -0.88
C LEU A 184 -11.21 -3.09 -2.02
N VAL A 185 -10.62 -4.28 -1.88
CA VAL A 185 -9.77 -4.86 -2.94
C VAL A 185 -10.56 -5.09 -4.23
N SER A 186 -11.75 -5.70 -4.15
CA SER A 186 -12.53 -6.06 -5.34
C SER A 186 -13.21 -4.87 -6.03
N ARG A 187 -13.65 -3.87 -5.27
CA ARG A 187 -14.48 -2.74 -5.78
C ARG A 187 -13.68 -1.46 -6.00
N CYS A 188 -12.61 -1.26 -5.23
CA CYS A 188 -11.83 -0.04 -5.24
C CYS A 188 -10.42 -0.24 -5.83
N ARG A 189 -10.02 -1.47 -6.21
CA ARG A 189 -8.80 -1.76 -7.00
C ARG A 189 -7.52 -1.07 -6.51
N GLY A 190 -7.33 -1.02 -5.19
CA GLY A 190 -6.11 -0.45 -4.58
C GLY A 190 -6.16 1.06 -4.33
N LEU A 191 -7.31 1.72 -4.51
CA LEU A 191 -7.49 3.15 -4.15
C LEU A 191 -7.39 3.45 -2.65
N PHE A 192 -7.55 2.42 -1.82
CA PHE A 192 -7.45 2.52 -0.37
C PHE A 192 -6.38 1.56 0.11
N ASP A 193 -5.45 2.05 0.91
CA ASP A 193 -4.49 1.21 1.60
C ASP A 193 -4.96 0.91 3.02
N ILE A 194 -4.66 -0.29 3.50
CA ILE A 194 -5.05 -0.76 4.83
C ILE A 194 -3.78 -1.06 5.60
N SER A 195 -3.43 -0.12 6.49
CA SER A 195 -2.18 -0.12 7.24
C SER A 195 -2.41 -0.38 8.73
N PHE A 196 -1.40 -0.92 9.40
CA PHE A 196 -1.37 -0.97 10.86
C PHE A 196 -0.73 0.32 11.38
N HIS A 197 -1.49 1.14 12.11
CA HIS A 197 -0.89 2.22 12.86
C HIS A 197 -0.39 1.66 14.20
N MET A 198 0.90 1.35 14.30
CA MET A 198 1.51 1.26 15.63
C MET A 198 1.66 2.68 16.15
N HIS A 199 0.97 3.01 17.24
CA HIS A 199 1.33 4.17 18.03
C HIS A 199 2.73 3.92 18.59
N TYR A 200 3.76 4.56 18.01
CA TYR A 200 4.97 4.83 18.75
C TYR A 200 4.59 5.79 19.88
N THR A 201 4.25 5.22 21.04
CA THR A 201 4.17 6.00 22.27
C THR A 201 5.59 6.39 22.62
N GLN A 202 5.86 7.69 22.49
CA GLN A 202 7.09 8.34 22.89
C GLN A 202 7.18 8.25 24.42
N HIS A 203 7.71 7.13 24.94
CA HIS A 203 7.98 7.00 26.37
C HIS A 203 9.39 7.55 26.67
N ASP A 204 9.38 8.73 27.27
CA ASP A 204 10.41 9.35 28.11
C ASP A 204 11.88 9.14 27.75
N SER A 205 12.40 10.15 27.05
CA SER A 205 13.77 10.63 27.22
C SER A 205 14.00 11.14 28.65
N ALA A 206 14.17 10.24 29.60
CA ALA A 206 14.78 10.51 30.90
C ALA A 206 15.33 9.23 31.49
N LEU A 207 16.60 8.90 31.19
CA LEU A 207 17.57 8.33 32.12
C LEU A 207 18.95 8.40 31.43
N GLY A 208 19.75 9.35 31.88
CA GLY A 208 21.11 9.50 31.44
C GLY A 208 22.07 8.50 32.09
N ARG A 209 23.21 8.34 31.40
CA ARG A 209 24.53 7.88 31.88
C ARG A 209 24.71 6.39 32.17
N GLY A 210 25.49 5.79 31.25
CA GLY A 210 26.65 4.97 31.59
C GLY A 210 26.37 3.48 31.73
N LEU A 211 26.88 2.68 30.78
CA LEU A 211 28.02 1.80 31.00
C LEU A 211 28.32 1.04 29.68
N SER A 212 29.61 0.91 29.39
CA SER A 212 30.18 0.15 28.28
C SER A 212 30.12 -1.37 28.51
N GLN A 213 29.91 -2.12 27.43
CA GLN A 213 30.53 -3.41 27.02
C GLN A 213 29.49 -4.29 26.31
N GLY A 214 29.79 -4.74 25.08
CA GLY A 214 28.99 -5.75 24.36
C GLY A 214 29.46 -7.17 24.67
N PRO A 215 29.17 -8.16 23.82
CA PRO A 215 27.98 -8.38 23.00
C PRO A 215 27.20 -9.59 23.55
N ASP A 216 25.93 -9.45 23.90
CA ASP A 216 25.07 -10.61 24.11
C ASP A 216 23.81 -10.53 23.26
N ASN A 217 23.71 -11.59 22.47
CA ASN A 217 22.65 -12.01 21.60
C ASN A 217 21.40 -12.32 22.43
N ASP A 218 20.35 -11.50 22.31
CA ASP A 218 18.97 -11.90 22.59
C ASP A 218 18.00 -10.92 21.92
N SER A 219 17.82 -11.12 20.62
CA SER A 219 16.57 -10.80 19.93
C SER A 219 15.41 -11.56 20.59
N ASN A 220 14.26 -10.88 20.68
CA ASN A 220 12.92 -11.40 21.01
C ASN A 220 12.55 -11.44 22.50
N ASN A 221 12.14 -10.29 23.06
CA ASN A 221 11.01 -10.30 23.99
C ASN A 221 10.33 -8.94 24.20
N PHE A 222 9.75 -8.34 23.16
CA PHE A 222 8.73 -7.29 23.38
C PHE A 222 7.66 -7.22 22.28
N THR A 223 7.23 -8.38 21.79
CA THR A 223 5.97 -8.50 21.05
C THR A 223 4.99 -9.20 21.98
N ARG A 224 4.25 -8.43 22.79
CA ARG A 224 3.01 -8.95 23.39
C ARG A 224 2.17 -9.46 22.23
N ALA A 225 1.86 -10.76 22.23
CA ALA A 225 1.02 -11.40 21.23
C ALA A 225 -0.35 -10.72 21.23
N ILE A 226 -0.55 -9.77 20.31
CA ILE A 226 -1.86 -9.27 19.96
C ILE A 226 -2.55 -10.42 19.22
N ASP A 227 -3.69 -10.87 19.71
CA ASP A 227 -4.54 -11.86 19.03
C ASP A 227 -4.80 -11.39 17.59
N ASP A 228 -4.64 -12.29 16.60
CA ASP A 228 -4.83 -12.01 15.18
C ASP A 228 -6.18 -11.32 14.89
N ASP A 229 -7.22 -11.66 15.66
CA ASP A 229 -8.53 -11.03 15.52
C ASP A 229 -8.54 -9.57 16.03
N GLN A 230 -7.78 -9.27 17.08
CA GLN A 230 -7.63 -7.90 17.59
C GLN A 230 -6.75 -7.07 16.67
N ALA A 231 -5.70 -7.66 16.09
CA ALA A 231 -4.83 -7.01 15.12
C ALA A 231 -5.62 -6.54 13.89
N ILE A 232 -6.44 -7.40 13.29
CA ILE A 232 -7.23 -7.05 12.10
C ILE A 232 -8.21 -5.90 12.38
N SER A 233 -8.78 -5.84 13.59
CA SER A 233 -9.71 -4.77 13.98
C SER A 233 -9.03 -3.40 14.20
N ALA A 234 -7.72 -3.40 14.45
CA ALA A 234 -6.90 -2.21 14.67
C ALA A 234 -6.26 -1.66 13.38
N GLN A 235 -6.54 -2.28 12.23
CA GLN A 235 -6.10 -1.76 10.94
C GLN A 235 -6.82 -0.44 10.63
N HIS A 236 -6.09 0.50 10.03
CA HIS A 236 -6.58 1.80 9.61
C HIS A 236 -6.58 1.89 8.09
N ILE A 237 -7.51 2.67 7.55
CA ILE A 237 -7.52 3.01 6.13
C ILE A 237 -6.79 4.34 5.95
N ALA A 238 -5.74 4.32 5.15
CA ALA A 238 -5.17 5.53 4.59
C ALA A 238 -5.84 5.79 3.24
N GLY A 239 -6.47 6.95 3.09
CA GLY A 239 -6.74 7.48 1.77
C GLY A 239 -5.41 7.77 1.09
N LEU A 240 -5.27 7.44 -0.18
CA LEU A 240 -4.15 7.95 -0.97
C LEU A 240 -4.32 9.47 -0.99
N GLU A 241 -3.54 10.18 -0.19
CA GLU A 241 -3.46 11.63 -0.23
C GLU A 241 -2.97 12.00 -1.63
N VAL A 242 -3.92 12.31 -2.50
CA VAL A 242 -3.63 13.06 -3.72
C VAL A 242 -3.41 14.49 -3.25
N GLN A 243 -2.15 14.80 -2.91
CA GLN A 243 -1.66 16.16 -2.69
C GLN A 243 -1.44 16.87 -4.02
#